data_AF-A0AA90PJ77-F1
#
_entry.id   AF-A0AA90PJ77-F1
#
_cell.length_a   1.000
_cell.length_b   1.000
_cell.length_c   1.000
_cell.angle_alpha   90.00
_cell.angle_beta   90.00
_cell.angle_gamma   90.00
#
_symmetry.space_group_name_H-M   'P 1'
#
loop_
_entity.id
_entity.type
_entity.pdbx_description
1 polymer ?
#
loop_
_entity_poly.entity_id
_entity_poly.type
_entity_poly.pdbx_seq_one_letter_code
_entity_poly.pdbx_strand_id
1 'polypeptide(L)'
;MQNKSRKNKNTIYGKTRTKSKKSQIIFDDLKKRLRLLNSNISSFSRYSGISTPTIYGWQKNGIPMYVQRIIELLEAKKITKDRLKELSEINTI
;
A
#
# COMPACT_ATOMS: atom_id res chain seq x y z
N MET A 1 11.20 -50.71 -6.90
CA MET A 1 12.20 -49.62 -6.86
C MET A 1 11.58 -48.42 -6.15
N GLN A 2 12.08 -48.08 -4.96
CA GLN A 2 11.54 -46.97 -4.16
C GLN A 2 12.12 -45.65 -4.68
N ASN A 3 11.26 -44.74 -5.16
CA ASN A 3 11.64 -43.37 -5.48
C ASN A 3 11.99 -42.62 -4.19
N LYS A 4 13.28 -42.66 -3.82
CA LYS A 4 13.83 -41.82 -2.75
C LYS A 4 13.73 -40.36 -3.18
N SER A 5 12.72 -39.67 -2.67
CA SER A 5 12.61 -38.21 -2.66
C SER A 5 13.93 -37.63 -2.13
N ARG A 6 14.75 -37.09 -3.03
CA ARG A 6 15.93 -36.29 -2.68
C ARG A 6 15.41 -35.00 -2.04
N LYS A 7 15.27 -34.98 -0.72
CA LYS A 7 15.13 -33.72 0.04
C LYS A 7 16.42 -32.93 -0.16
N ASN A 8 16.33 -31.89 -0.96
CA ASN A 8 17.43 -30.98 -1.25
C ASN A 8 17.83 -30.29 0.07
N LYS A 9 18.95 -30.71 0.67
CA LYS A 9 19.40 -30.30 2.01
C LYS A 9 20.08 -28.92 2.04
N ASN A 10 20.22 -28.24 0.91
CA ASN A 10 20.87 -26.93 0.82
C ASN A 10 19.94 -25.89 0.21
N THR A 11 18.82 -25.60 0.88
CA THR A 11 18.13 -24.36 0.64
C THR A 11 18.27 -23.47 1.86
N ILE A 12 19.19 -22.51 1.77
CA ILE A 12 19.03 -21.23 2.45
C ILE A 12 17.86 -20.53 1.74
N TYR A 13 16.66 -21.12 1.78
CA TYR A 13 15.44 -20.45 1.35
C TYR A 13 15.20 -19.41 2.42
N GLY A 14 15.48 -18.15 2.08
CA GLY A 14 15.24 -16.99 2.94
C GLY A 14 13.89 -17.15 3.61
N LYS A 15 13.90 -17.05 4.96
CA LYS A 15 12.76 -17.18 5.88
C LYS A 15 11.46 -17.03 5.11
N THR A 16 10.65 -18.09 5.04
CA THR A 16 9.32 -18.09 4.40
C THR A 16 8.63 -16.78 4.77
N ARG A 17 8.56 -15.82 3.84
CA ARG A 17 8.02 -14.49 4.14
C ARG A 17 6.62 -14.70 4.68
N THR A 18 6.40 -14.41 5.96
CA THR A 18 5.08 -14.46 6.55
C THR A 18 4.17 -13.59 5.69
N LYS A 19 3.05 -14.16 5.22
CA LYS A 19 2.10 -13.43 4.37
C LYS A 19 1.70 -12.14 5.08
N SER A 20 1.76 -11.02 4.37
CA SER A 20 1.35 -9.73 4.94
C SER A 20 -0.09 -9.78 5.42
N LYS A 21 -0.35 -9.24 6.62
CA LYS A 21 -1.71 -9.01 7.10
C LYS A 21 -2.50 -8.20 6.06
N LYS A 22 -3.77 -8.54 5.90
CA LYS A 22 -4.68 -7.88 4.96
C LYS A 22 -5.51 -6.83 5.68
N SER A 23 -5.73 -5.75 4.96
CA SER A 23 -6.58 -4.63 5.30
C SER A 23 -8.05 -4.99 5.10
N GLN A 24 -8.95 -4.34 5.83
CA GLN A 24 -10.40 -4.41 5.60
C GLN A 24 -10.85 -3.55 4.39
N ILE A 25 -9.95 -2.73 3.84
CA ILE A 25 -10.26 -1.86 2.71
C ILE A 25 -10.37 -2.69 1.43
N ILE A 26 -11.43 -2.47 0.67
CA ILE A 26 -11.61 -3.04 -0.66
C ILE A 26 -10.96 -2.17 -1.73
N PHE A 27 -10.66 -2.77 -2.89
CA PHE A 27 -9.90 -2.10 -3.95
C PHE A 27 -10.57 -0.82 -4.49
N ASP A 28 -11.90 -0.78 -4.52
CA ASP A 28 -12.63 0.42 -4.95
C ASP A 28 -12.48 1.58 -3.96
N ASP A 29 -12.44 1.29 -2.67
CA ASP A 29 -12.23 2.33 -1.65
C ASP A 29 -10.80 2.86 -1.68
N LEU A 30 -9.81 2.02 -1.97
CA LEU A 30 -8.45 2.49 -2.25
C LEU A 30 -8.43 3.49 -3.41
N LYS A 31 -9.11 3.19 -4.52
CA LYS A 31 -9.20 4.12 -5.67
C LYS A 31 -9.87 5.44 -5.27
N LYS A 32 -10.96 5.40 -4.49
CA LYS A 32 -11.64 6.62 -4.01
C LYS A 32 -10.71 7.45 -3.13
N ARG A 33 -10.05 6.84 -2.15
CA ARG A 33 -9.11 7.52 -1.24
C ARG A 33 -7.94 8.16 -2.00
N LEU A 34 -7.38 7.46 -2.99
CA LEU A 34 -6.36 8.05 -3.86
C LEU A 34 -6.86 9.28 -4.62
N ARG A 35 -8.08 9.24 -5.16
CA ARG A 35 -8.67 10.41 -5.84
C ARG A 35 -8.82 11.61 -4.90
N LEU A 36 -9.25 11.39 -3.65
CA LEU A 36 -9.34 12.44 -2.63
C LEU A 36 -7.96 13.06 -2.32
N LEU A 37 -6.88 12.30 -2.50
CA LEU A 37 -5.50 12.75 -2.40
C LEU A 37 -4.95 13.38 -3.69
N ASN A 38 -5.81 13.65 -4.69
CA ASN A 38 -5.40 14.10 -6.03
C ASN A 38 -4.39 13.14 -6.70
N SER A 39 -4.53 11.84 -6.44
CA SER A 39 -3.66 10.78 -6.94
C SER A 39 -4.48 9.71 -7.67
N ASN A 40 -3.82 8.95 -8.54
CA ASN A 40 -4.34 7.73 -9.17
C ASN A 40 -3.40 6.55 -8.89
N ILE A 41 -3.71 5.37 -9.46
CA ILE A 41 -2.90 4.15 -9.25
C ILE A 41 -1.49 4.31 -9.80
N SER A 42 -1.33 4.95 -10.97
CA SER A 42 -0.03 5.16 -11.61
C SER A 42 0.87 6.10 -10.80
N SER A 43 0.32 7.21 -10.29
CA SER A 43 1.07 8.12 -9.42
C SER A 43 1.37 7.50 -8.06
N PHE A 44 0.43 6.73 -7.48
CA PHE A 44 0.64 6.01 -6.24
C PHE A 44 1.71 4.91 -6.37
N SER A 45 1.72 4.20 -7.49
CA SER A 45 2.74 3.20 -7.86
C SER A 45 4.13 3.84 -7.86
N ARG A 46 4.27 4.98 -8.55
CA ARG A 46 5.53 5.76 -8.58
C ARG A 46 5.95 6.24 -7.19
N TYR A 47 5.01 6.72 -6.37
CA TYR A 47 5.28 7.22 -5.02
C TYR A 47 5.70 6.10 -4.06
N SER A 48 4.97 4.98 -4.05
CA SER A 48 5.15 3.89 -3.08
C SER A 48 6.23 2.88 -3.49
N GLY A 49 6.70 2.93 -4.74
CA GLY A 49 7.61 1.93 -5.31
C GLY A 49 6.95 0.56 -5.54
N ILE A 50 5.62 0.48 -5.48
CA ILE A 50 4.87 -0.77 -5.70
C ILE A 50 4.41 -0.82 -7.14
N SER A 51 4.74 -1.88 -7.87
CA SER A 51 4.38 -1.99 -9.28
C SER A 51 2.86 -1.97 -9.50
N THR A 52 2.45 -1.30 -10.58
CA THR A 52 1.04 -1.17 -10.98
C THR A 52 0.32 -2.53 -11.10
N PRO A 53 0.91 -3.59 -11.71
CA PRO A 53 0.29 -4.91 -11.74
C PRO A 53 0.05 -5.51 -10.35
N THR A 54 0.97 -5.28 -9.40
CA THR A 54 0.81 -5.73 -8.01
C THR A 54 -0.38 -5.05 -7.35
N ILE A 55 -0.54 -3.75 -7.58
CA ILE A 55 -1.65 -2.96 -7.03
C ILE A 55 -2.99 -3.48 -7.57
N TYR A 56 -3.12 -3.66 -8.89
CA TYR A 56 -4.33 -4.24 -9.48
C TYR A 56 -4.59 -5.68 -8.99
N GLY A 57 -3.55 -6.45 -8.70
CA GLY A 57 -3.66 -7.77 -8.09
C GLY A 57 -4.33 -7.79 -6.71
N TRP A 58 -4.39 -6.66 -6.00
CA TRP A 58 -5.07 -6.56 -4.71
C TRP A 58 -6.59 -6.62 -4.82
N GLN A 59 -7.16 -6.41 -6.02
CA GLN A 59 -8.59 -6.63 -6.26
C GLN A 59 -9.01 -8.06 -5.91
N LYS A 60 -8.15 -9.04 -6.18
CA LYS A 60 -8.41 -10.46 -5.88
C LYS A 60 -7.81 -10.90 -4.55
N ASN A 61 -6.63 -10.36 -4.19
CA ASN A 61 -5.81 -10.86 -3.09
C ASN A 61 -5.94 -10.06 -1.79
N GLY A 62 -6.75 -9.00 -1.78
CA GLY A 62 -6.87 -8.06 -0.67
C GLY A 62 -5.66 -7.13 -0.54
N ILE A 63 -5.93 -5.93 -0.04
CA ILE A 63 -4.92 -4.88 0.15
C ILE A 63 -4.04 -5.23 1.36
N PRO A 64 -2.71 -5.13 1.27
CA PRO A 64 -1.84 -5.29 2.43
C PRO A 64 -2.03 -4.18 3.48
N MET A 65 -1.96 -4.51 4.78
CA MET A 65 -2.10 -3.54 5.88
C MET A 65 -1.15 -2.34 5.77
N TYR A 66 0.09 -2.55 5.31
CA TYR A 66 1.05 -1.44 5.19
C TYR A 66 0.60 -0.41 4.13
N VAL A 67 -0.11 -0.84 3.09
CA VAL A 67 -0.68 0.07 2.08
C VAL A 67 -1.76 0.94 2.71
N GLN A 68 -2.64 0.35 3.53
CA GLN A 68 -3.61 1.11 4.32
C GLN A 68 -2.93 2.19 5.16
N ARG A 69 -1.84 1.85 5.87
CA ARG A 69 -1.08 2.82 6.68
C ARG A 69 -0.47 3.94 5.84
N ILE A 70 0.08 3.62 4.67
CA ILE A 70 0.61 4.64 3.75
C ILE A 70 -0.49 5.63 3.34
N ILE A 71 -1.68 5.15 2.99
CA ILE A 71 -2.80 6.01 2.61
C ILE A 71 -3.26 6.89 3.79
N GLU A 72 -3.40 6.31 4.99
CA GLU A 72 -3.77 7.07 6.21
C GLU A 72 -2.77 8.20 6.50
N LEU A 73 -1.47 7.95 6.33
CA LEU A 73 -0.43 8.97 6.52
C LEU A 73 -0.51 10.08 5.46
N LEU A 74 -0.82 9.73 4.20
CA LEU A 74 -0.99 10.72 3.13
C LEU A 74 -2.22 11.62 3.37
N GLU A 75 -3.31 11.05 3.89
CA GLU A 75 -4.50 11.81 4.27
C GLU A 75 -4.23 12.74 5.43
N ALA A 76 -3.58 12.26 6.48
CA ALA A 76 -3.16 13.10 7.60
C ALA A 76 -2.27 14.24 7.13
N LYS A 77 -1.27 13.97 6.26
CA LYS A 77 -0.40 14.99 5.67
C LYS A 77 -1.19 16.05 4.89
N LYS A 78 -2.19 15.64 4.11
CA LYS A 78 -3.04 16.58 3.36
C LYS A 78 -3.83 17.47 4.32
N ILE A 79 -4.50 16.88 5.30
CA ILE A 79 -5.29 17.62 6.31
C ILE A 79 -4.40 18.63 7.05
N THR A 80 -3.19 18.23 7.46
CA THR A 80 -2.25 19.14 8.12
C THR A 80 -1.86 20.30 7.22
N LYS A 81 -1.59 20.05 5.94
CA LYS A 81 -1.25 21.10 4.98
C LYS A 81 -2.40 22.09 4.79
N ASP A 82 -3.63 21.58 4.65
CA ASP A 82 -4.81 22.40 4.44
C ASP A 82 -5.06 23.31 5.66
N ARG A 83 -5.00 22.74 6.87
CA ARG A 83 -5.11 23.52 8.13
C ARG A 83 -4.01 24.57 8.30
N LEU A 84 -2.77 24.26 7.93
CA LEU A 84 -1.68 25.23 7.98
C LEU A 84 -1.92 26.41 7.03
N LYS A 85 -2.50 26.14 5.85
CA LYS A 85 -2.88 27.19 4.89
C LYS A 85 -3.97 28.09 5.47
N GLU A 86 -5.02 27.50 6.03
CA GLU A 86 -6.10 28.25 6.70
C GLU A 86 -5.56 29.16 7.81
N LEU A 87 -4.67 28.65 8.67
CA LEU A 87 -4.03 29.45 9.73
C LEU A 87 -3.16 30.58 9.18
N SER A 88 -2.44 30.33 8.07
CA SER A 88 -1.64 31.38 7.45
C SER A 88 -2.51 32.50 6.89
N GLU A 89 -3.63 32.18 6.26
CA GLU A 89 -4.56 33.17 5.70
C GLU A 89 -5.18 34.04 6.79
N ILE A 90 -5.53 33.47 7.95
CA ILE A 90 -6.04 34.21 9.12
C ILE A 90 -5.00 35.20 9.65
N ASN A 91 -3.72 34.82 9.72
CA ASN A 91 -2.66 35.66 10.26
C ASN A 91 -2.12 36.71 9.28
N THR A 92 -2.55 36.70 8.01
CA THR A 92 -2.13 37.68 6.99
C THR A 92 -3.17 38.80 6.77
N ILE A 93 -4.31 38.74 7.47
CA ILE A 93 -5.37 39.76 7.54
C ILE A 93 -5.18 40.58 8.82
#